data_AF-A0A7W1YCG2-F1
#
_entry.id   AF-A0A7W1YCG2-F1
#
_cell.length_a   1.000
_cell.length_b   1.000
_cell.length_c   1.000
_cell.angle_alpha   90.00
_cell.angle_beta   90.00
_cell.angle_gamma   90.00
#
_symmetry.space_group_name_H-M   'P 1'
#
loop_
_entity.id
_entity.type
_entity.pdbx_description
1 polymer ?
#
loop_
_entity_poly.entity_id
_entity_poly.type
_entity_poly.pdbx_seq_one_letter_code
_entity_poly.pdbx_strand_id
1 'polypeptide(L)'
;MTMRLAARKIAIAVVCWMALSALGFARSWEIADFGDNIQVQQDGSALVRERITLNFEGDWHGIHRTIPIQYPGPRGTNYTLFVKIVRITEGEGNALKYESSTSGDFLDLKIPIPGASDATRVVEIEYTVRNAVRFFNDHDEFYWNVTGNDWPVPIHHVSAIVSFPANTAGSLRAQAFTGVYGSSAHDATSEVNGAEVAFATTSSLPMRGGLTVDVFIPQGLLSQPGALTRFGWFLSSNPVVFLPFVTLGVMYLLWRWKGRDPDPGVSVAPQYEPPKDISPAEAGTLLDDTTHPRDITSTIVD
;
A
#
# COMPACT_ATOMS: atom_id res chain seq x y z
N MET A 1 56.13 24.16 37.44
CA MET A 1 54.77 24.27 38.03
C MET A 1 53.76 24.99 37.11
N THR A 2 54.22 25.76 36.11
CA THR A 2 53.41 26.61 35.22
C THR A 2 52.70 25.88 34.06
N MET A 3 53.31 24.86 33.45
CA MET A 3 52.68 24.10 32.34
C MET A 3 51.45 23.28 32.75
N ARG A 4 51.43 22.72 33.97
CA ARG A 4 50.28 21.93 34.47
C ARG A 4 49.03 22.80 34.70
N LEU A 5 49.21 24.07 35.08
CA LEU A 5 48.09 25.02 35.22
C LEU A 5 47.52 25.42 33.86
N ALA A 6 48.37 25.63 32.85
CA ALA A 6 47.93 25.98 31.50
C ALA A 6 47.13 24.83 30.84
N ALA A 7 47.62 23.58 30.96
CA ALA A 7 46.91 22.41 30.46
C ALA A 7 45.54 22.21 31.13
N ARG A 8 45.42 22.50 32.43
CA ARG A 8 44.15 22.41 33.18
C ARG A 8 43.15 23.48 32.73
N LYS A 9 43.62 24.70 32.46
CA LYS A 9 42.77 25.79 31.93
C LYS A 9 42.28 25.51 30.51
N ILE A 10 43.13 24.94 29.66
CA ILE A 10 42.77 24.53 28.29
C ILE A 10 41.75 23.38 28.32
N ALA A 11 41.95 22.38 29.18
CA ALA A 11 41.01 21.28 29.34
C ALA A 11 39.63 21.76 29.83
N ILE A 12 39.59 22.70 30.79
CA ILE A 12 38.33 23.30 31.26
C ILE A 12 37.64 24.10 30.14
N ALA A 13 38.39 24.89 29.37
CA ALA A 13 37.85 25.66 28.25
C ALA A 13 37.26 24.75 27.16
N VAL A 14 37.91 23.62 26.85
CA VAL A 14 37.45 22.63 25.88
C VAL A 14 36.19 21.89 26.37
N VAL A 15 36.09 21.57 27.66
CA VAL A 15 34.89 20.99 28.27
C VAL A 15 33.72 21.99 28.27
N CYS A 16 33.97 23.27 28.57
CA CYS A 16 32.96 24.32 28.48
C CYS A 16 32.49 24.57 27.04
N TRP A 17 33.38 24.44 26.05
CA TRP A 17 33.03 24.58 24.64
C TRP A 17 32.20 23.39 24.13
N MET A 18 32.53 22.16 24.55
CA MET A 18 31.69 20.98 24.28
C MET A 18 30.33 21.03 24.98
N ALA A 19 30.23 21.63 26.17
CA ALA A 19 28.97 21.81 26.88
C ALA A 19 28.06 22.88 26.26
N LEU A 20 28.62 23.93 25.64
CA LEU A 20 27.83 24.95 24.92
C LEU A 20 27.25 24.45 23.59
N SER A 21 27.88 23.47 22.94
CA SER A 21 27.38 22.86 21.69
C SER A 21 26.14 21.98 21.89
N ALA A 22 25.76 21.68 23.14
CA ALA A 22 24.64 20.80 23.46
C ALA A 22 23.32 21.56 23.71
N LEU A 23 23.28 22.89 23.59
CA LEU A 23 22.04 23.64 23.44
C LEU A 23 21.51 23.51 22.00
N GLY A 24 21.31 22.27 21.54
CA GLY A 24 20.44 22.04 20.40
C GLY A 24 19.03 22.43 20.85
N PHE A 25 18.40 23.38 20.17
CA PHE A 25 16.97 23.65 20.36
C PHE A 25 16.22 22.34 20.11
N ALA A 26 15.81 21.67 21.19
CA ALA A 26 14.98 20.49 21.10
C ALA A 26 13.66 20.94 20.49
N ARG A 27 13.39 20.51 19.26
CA ARG A 27 12.10 20.72 18.62
C ARG A 27 11.26 19.47 18.78
N SER A 28 9.98 19.64 19.08
CA SER A 28 9.02 18.56 19.28
C SER A 28 7.73 18.94 18.56
N TRP A 29 6.88 17.96 18.30
CA TRP A 29 5.51 18.23 17.91
C TRP A 29 4.63 17.03 18.26
N GLU A 30 3.33 17.28 18.31
CA GLU A 30 2.33 16.29 18.66
C GLU A 30 1.00 16.59 17.96
N ILE A 31 0.13 15.59 17.91
CA ILE A 31 -1.24 15.77 17.46
C ILE A 31 -2.13 15.89 18.70
N ALA A 32 -2.63 17.10 18.95
CA ALA A 32 -3.54 17.37 20.06
C ALA A 32 -4.91 16.74 19.85
N ASP A 33 -5.42 16.81 18.61
CA ASP A 33 -6.71 16.26 18.24
C ASP A 33 -6.70 15.80 16.79
N PHE A 34 -7.27 14.64 16.52
CA PHE A 34 -7.51 14.11 15.19
C PHE A 34 -9.00 13.78 15.05
N GLY A 35 -9.72 14.58 14.26
CA GLY A 35 -11.12 14.35 13.92
C GLY A 35 -11.26 13.82 12.50
N ASP A 36 -12.13 12.84 12.30
CA ASP A 36 -12.49 12.36 10.97
C ASP A 36 -14.00 12.37 10.76
N ASN A 37 -14.46 12.98 9.68
CA ASN A 37 -15.86 12.96 9.27
C ASN A 37 -15.98 12.23 7.94
N ILE A 38 -16.55 11.04 8.00
CA ILE A 38 -16.67 10.10 6.89
C ILE A 38 -18.13 10.02 6.46
N GLN A 39 -18.38 10.27 5.18
CA GLN A 39 -19.69 10.11 4.55
C GLN A 39 -19.63 8.97 3.54
N VAL A 40 -20.18 7.82 3.92
CA VAL A 40 -20.33 6.67 3.03
C VAL A 40 -21.54 6.86 2.13
N GLN A 41 -21.32 6.74 0.83
CA GLN A 41 -22.32 6.94 -0.20
C GLN A 41 -23.05 5.63 -0.54
N GLN A 42 -24.19 5.76 -1.22
CA GLN A 42 -25.00 4.62 -1.64
C GLN A 42 -24.22 3.61 -2.49
N ASP A 43 -23.21 4.03 -3.25
CA ASP A 43 -22.38 3.16 -4.11
C ASP A 43 -21.16 2.54 -3.40
N GLY A 44 -21.05 2.74 -2.07
CA GLY A 44 -19.92 2.27 -1.27
C GLY A 44 -18.64 3.08 -1.44
N SER A 45 -18.68 4.23 -2.12
CA SER A 45 -17.63 5.24 -2.03
C SER A 45 -17.76 6.05 -0.74
N ALA A 46 -16.70 6.77 -0.35
CA ALA A 46 -16.72 7.64 0.82
C ALA A 46 -16.13 9.02 0.50
N LEU A 47 -16.68 10.06 1.14
CA LEU A 47 -16.05 11.37 1.27
C LEU A 47 -15.50 11.48 2.69
N VAL A 48 -14.21 11.74 2.81
CA VAL A 48 -13.50 11.81 4.09
C VAL A 48 -13.00 13.23 4.30
N ARG A 49 -13.23 13.76 5.50
CA ARG A 49 -12.73 15.07 5.94
C ARG A 49 -12.02 14.90 7.27
N GLU A 50 -10.69 14.91 7.20
CA GLU A 50 -9.83 14.89 8.37
C GLU A 50 -9.59 16.31 8.85
N ARG A 51 -9.58 16.51 10.17
CA ARG A 51 -9.15 17.73 10.84
C ARG A 51 -8.08 17.37 11.88
N ILE A 52 -6.87 17.85 11.67
CA ILE A 52 -5.70 17.50 12.47
C ILE A 52 -5.19 18.75 13.17
N THR A 53 -5.25 18.76 14.50
CA THR A 53 -4.72 19.85 15.33
C THR A 53 -3.32 19.49 15.79
N LEU A 54 -2.34 20.26 15.33
CA LEU A 54 -0.90 20.04 15.50
C LEU A 54 -0.36 21.09 16.46
N ASN A 55 0.41 20.67 17.46
CA ASN A 55 1.18 21.57 18.32
C ASN A 55 2.67 21.42 17.98
N PHE A 56 3.29 22.50 17.52
CA PHE A 56 4.72 22.54 17.20
C PHE A 56 5.50 23.29 18.28
N GLU A 57 6.59 22.70 18.75
CA GLU A 57 7.63 23.35 19.55
C GLU A 57 8.94 23.40 18.72
N GLY A 58 9.54 24.58 18.63
CA GLY A 58 10.64 24.88 17.72
C GLY A 58 10.21 24.99 16.25
N ASP A 59 11.19 25.12 15.36
CA ASP A 59 10.96 25.37 13.93
C ASP A 59 10.69 24.08 13.12
N TRP A 60 9.49 24.02 12.54
CA TRP A 60 9.04 22.97 11.63
C TRP A 60 8.57 23.54 10.29
N HIS A 61 8.49 22.67 9.28
CA HIS A 61 8.18 23.07 7.90
C HIS A 61 6.88 22.45 7.39
N GLY A 62 6.30 21.50 8.12
CA GLY A 62 5.13 20.74 7.69
C GLY A 62 5.08 19.33 8.29
N ILE A 63 4.16 18.53 7.77
CA ILE A 63 3.95 17.14 8.19
C ILE A 63 3.93 16.19 6.99
N HIS A 64 4.10 14.90 7.28
CA HIS A 64 3.73 13.81 6.38
C HIS A 64 2.44 13.17 6.90
N ARG A 65 1.44 13.04 6.03
CA ARG A 65 0.22 12.27 6.28
C ARG A 65 0.23 11.05 5.38
N THR A 66 0.42 9.88 5.98
CA THR A 66 0.45 8.60 5.27
C THR A 66 -0.88 7.87 5.46
N ILE A 67 -1.62 7.67 4.38
CA ILE A 67 -2.95 7.02 4.37
C ILE A 67 -2.78 5.59 3.85
N PRO A 68 -3.17 4.54 4.61
CA PRO A 68 -3.19 3.17 4.11
C PRO A 68 -4.26 3.00 3.02
N ILE A 69 -3.82 2.65 1.80
CA ILE A 69 -4.69 2.52 0.62
C ILE A 69 -4.77 1.09 0.08
N GLN A 70 -3.99 0.16 0.62
CA GLN A 70 -4.03 -1.24 0.19
C GLN A 70 -4.17 -2.17 1.38
N TYR A 71 -5.04 -3.16 1.22
CA TYR A 71 -5.37 -4.12 2.24
C TYR A 71 -5.33 -5.54 1.68
N PRO A 72 -5.17 -6.57 2.53
CA PRO A 72 -5.31 -7.95 2.11
C PRO A 72 -6.72 -8.20 1.57
N GLY A 73 -6.77 -8.72 0.33
CA GLY A 73 -7.96 -9.24 -0.30
C GLY A 73 -8.01 -10.78 -0.22
N PRO A 74 -9.06 -11.40 -0.79
CA PRO A 74 -9.24 -12.84 -0.77
C PRO A 74 -8.06 -13.59 -1.41
N ARG A 75 -7.64 -14.72 -0.83
CA ARG A 75 -6.58 -15.58 -1.39
C ARG A 75 -5.24 -14.86 -1.63
N GLY A 76 -4.93 -13.84 -0.83
CA GLY A 76 -3.67 -13.11 -0.90
C GLY A 76 -3.58 -12.09 -2.05
N THR A 77 -4.70 -11.77 -2.71
CA THR A 77 -4.76 -10.67 -3.67
C THR A 77 -4.79 -9.32 -2.95
N ASN A 78 -4.52 -8.23 -3.67
CA ASN A 78 -4.61 -6.88 -3.12
C ASN A 78 -6.02 -6.30 -3.27
N TYR A 79 -6.52 -5.66 -2.21
CA TYR A 79 -7.70 -4.82 -2.21
C TYR A 79 -7.31 -3.35 -2.05
N THR A 80 -7.42 -2.57 -3.13
CA THR A 80 -6.99 -1.16 -3.13
C THR A 80 -8.19 -0.22 -2.93
N LEU A 81 -7.99 0.79 -2.09
CA LEU A 81 -8.85 1.94 -1.91
C LEU A 81 -8.36 3.05 -2.83
N PHE A 82 -9.21 3.53 -3.74
CA PHE A 82 -8.80 4.55 -4.71
C PHE A 82 -9.04 5.94 -4.13
N VAL A 83 -8.04 6.44 -3.42
CA VAL A 83 -8.04 7.77 -2.80
C VAL A 83 -7.73 8.86 -3.83
N LYS A 84 -8.53 9.93 -3.82
CA LYS A 84 -8.29 11.15 -4.59
C LYS A 84 -8.46 12.37 -3.69
N ILE A 85 -7.36 13.09 -3.47
CA ILE A 85 -7.35 14.34 -2.72
C ILE A 85 -8.19 15.39 -3.44
N VAL A 86 -9.12 16.02 -2.71
CA VAL A 86 -9.97 17.11 -3.21
C VAL A 86 -9.31 18.44 -2.88
N ARG A 87 -8.97 18.66 -1.60
CA ARG A 87 -8.28 19.86 -1.13
C ARG A 87 -7.62 19.64 0.22
N ILE A 88 -6.63 20.48 0.52
CA ILE A 88 -6.01 20.59 1.85
C ILE A 88 -6.01 22.06 2.23
N THR A 89 -6.47 22.40 3.44
CA THR A 89 -6.57 23.78 3.92
C THR A 89 -5.97 23.93 5.33
N GLU A 90 -5.60 25.16 5.68
CA GLU A 90 -5.24 25.55 7.04
C GLU A 90 -6.51 25.98 7.79
N GLY A 91 -7.07 25.08 8.60
CA GLY A 91 -8.41 25.21 9.18
C GLY A 91 -9.45 25.51 8.09
N GLU A 92 -10.38 26.42 8.40
CA GLU A 92 -11.39 26.93 7.45
C GLU A 92 -10.83 27.98 6.47
N GLY A 93 -9.51 28.19 6.48
CA GLY A 93 -8.83 29.26 5.76
C GLY A 93 -8.32 28.87 4.38
N ASN A 94 -7.05 29.22 4.14
CA ASN A 94 -6.44 29.12 2.80
C ASN A 94 -6.06 27.69 2.43
N ALA A 95 -6.06 27.41 1.12
CA ALA A 95 -5.54 26.16 0.58
C ALA A 95 -4.03 26.03 0.83
N LEU A 96 -3.62 24.87 1.32
CA LEU A 96 -2.22 24.49 1.50
C LEU A 96 -1.71 23.78 0.25
N LYS A 97 -0.42 23.97 -0.02
CA LYS A 97 0.28 23.17 -1.03
C LYS A 97 0.53 21.77 -0.46
N TYR A 98 0.61 20.78 -1.34
CA TYR A 98 1.02 19.44 -0.96
C TYR A 98 1.68 18.73 -2.14
N GLU A 99 2.53 17.75 -1.81
CA GLU A 99 3.04 16.76 -2.75
C GLU A 99 2.43 15.42 -2.37
N SER A 100 1.92 14.67 -3.35
CA SER A 100 1.36 13.34 -3.14
C SER A 100 2.22 12.30 -3.84
N SER A 101 2.54 11.22 -3.15
CA SER A 101 3.24 10.07 -3.72
C SER A 101 2.62 8.76 -3.23
N THR A 102 2.66 7.73 -4.06
CA THR A 102 2.19 6.39 -3.69
C THR A 102 3.38 5.46 -3.61
N SER A 103 3.56 4.79 -2.48
CA SER A 103 4.65 3.85 -2.25
C SER A 103 4.12 2.61 -1.53
N GLY A 104 4.18 1.46 -2.21
CA GLY A 104 3.62 0.21 -1.71
C GLY A 104 2.14 0.36 -1.38
N ASP A 105 1.79 0.12 -0.12
CA ASP A 105 0.42 0.06 0.38
C ASP A 105 -0.14 1.43 0.83
N PHE A 106 0.62 2.51 0.64
CA PHE A 106 0.35 3.81 1.25
C PHE A 106 0.33 4.97 0.25
N LEU A 107 -0.56 5.92 0.48
CA LEU A 107 -0.52 7.27 -0.10
C LEU A 107 0.13 8.22 0.91
N ASP A 108 1.29 8.79 0.56
CA ASP A 108 1.98 9.78 1.37
C ASP A 108 1.69 11.20 0.86
N LEU A 109 1.26 12.06 1.78
CA LEU A 109 1.04 13.48 1.54
C LEU A 109 2.06 14.29 2.34
N LYS A 110 2.96 14.95 1.63
CA LYS A 110 3.86 15.94 2.22
C LYS A 110 3.19 17.30 2.18
N ILE A 111 2.90 17.86 3.35
CA ILE A 111 2.10 19.09 3.52
C ILE A 111 2.97 20.14 4.19
N PRO A 112 3.54 21.11 3.45
CA PRO A 112 4.19 22.27 4.03
C PRO A 112 3.20 23.13 4.80
N ILE A 113 3.56 23.51 6.04
CA ILE A 113 2.73 24.35 6.92
C ILE A 113 3.51 25.62 7.23
N PRO A 114 3.14 26.78 6.64
CA PRO A 114 3.80 28.05 6.92
C PRO A 114 3.69 28.45 8.40
N GLY A 115 4.79 28.97 8.94
CA GLY A 115 4.83 29.46 10.32
C GLY A 115 4.58 28.38 11.37
N ALA A 116 4.94 27.13 11.10
CA ALA A 116 4.94 26.03 12.07
C ALA A 116 6.14 26.14 13.04
N SER A 117 6.22 27.25 13.76
CA SER A 117 7.29 27.57 14.72
C SER A 117 6.65 27.99 16.04
N ASP A 118 6.81 27.18 17.09
CA ASP A 118 6.20 27.41 18.41
C ASP A 118 4.71 27.77 18.32
N ALA A 119 3.96 26.98 17.55
CA ALA A 119 2.61 27.33 17.15
C ALA A 119 1.67 26.12 17.06
N THR A 120 0.40 26.35 17.38
CA THR A 120 -0.69 25.42 17.04
C THR A 120 -1.20 25.70 15.63
N ARG A 121 -1.38 24.65 14.84
CA ARG A 121 -1.88 24.71 13.46
C ARG A 121 -2.94 23.65 13.26
N VAL A 122 -3.94 23.96 12.44
CA VAL A 122 -4.99 23.01 12.07
C VAL A 122 -4.88 22.75 10.58
N VAL A 123 -4.81 21.49 10.20
CA VAL A 123 -4.83 21.05 8.80
C VAL A 123 -6.12 20.30 8.56
N GLU A 124 -6.85 20.70 7.52
CA GLU A 124 -8.01 19.96 7.04
C GLU A 124 -7.68 19.29 5.72
N ILE A 125 -7.99 18.00 5.59
CA ILE A 125 -7.74 17.19 4.39
C ILE A 125 -9.07 16.61 3.94
N GLU A 126 -9.52 17.02 2.76
CA GLU A 126 -10.74 16.48 2.14
C GLU A 126 -10.36 15.60 0.95
N TYR A 127 -10.87 14.38 0.92
CA TYR A 127 -10.60 13.43 -0.16
C TYR A 127 -11.74 12.46 -0.37
N THR A 128 -11.81 11.91 -1.57
CA THR A 128 -12.77 10.86 -1.93
C THR A 128 -12.08 9.51 -1.97
N VAL A 129 -12.80 8.47 -1.58
CA VAL A 129 -12.33 7.08 -1.58
C VAL A 129 -13.33 6.26 -2.38
N ARG A 130 -12.91 5.72 -3.53
CA ARG A 130 -13.70 4.68 -4.21
C ARG A 130 -13.26 3.31 -3.71
N ASN A 131 -14.18 2.34 -3.80
CA ASN A 131 -13.97 0.98 -3.29
C ASN A 131 -13.78 0.96 -1.76
N ALA A 132 -14.38 1.92 -1.04
CA ALA A 132 -14.21 2.10 0.40
C ALA A 132 -14.92 1.00 1.21
N VAL A 133 -16.12 0.62 0.78
CA VAL A 133 -16.88 -0.48 1.36
C VAL A 133 -16.51 -1.79 0.69
N ARG A 134 -16.27 -2.83 1.50
CA ARG A 134 -16.15 -4.21 1.05
C ARG A 134 -17.53 -4.87 1.07
N PHE A 135 -17.81 -5.61 0.01
CA PHE A 135 -19.09 -6.29 -0.16
C PHE A 135 -18.87 -7.80 -0.04
N PHE A 136 -19.36 -8.40 1.04
CA PHE A 136 -19.33 -9.83 1.27
C PHE A 136 -20.67 -10.47 0.88
N ASN A 137 -20.75 -11.80 1.04
CA ASN A 137 -21.96 -12.54 0.66
C ASN A 137 -23.11 -12.34 1.65
N ASP A 138 -22.81 -12.05 2.90
CA ASP A 138 -23.75 -11.96 4.03
C ASP A 138 -23.86 -10.54 4.60
N HIS A 139 -22.89 -9.66 4.33
CA HIS A 139 -22.87 -8.29 4.80
C HIS A 139 -21.97 -7.40 3.94
N ASP A 140 -22.08 -6.09 4.16
CA ASP A 140 -21.13 -5.12 3.70
C ASP A 140 -20.32 -4.61 4.90
N GLU A 141 -19.05 -4.27 4.68
CA GLU A 141 -18.09 -3.86 5.72
C GLU A 141 -17.45 -2.53 5.33
N PHE A 142 -17.54 -1.55 6.22
CA PHE A 142 -16.70 -0.35 6.15
C PHE A 142 -15.60 -0.46 7.19
N TYR A 143 -14.41 -0.86 6.73
CA TYR A 143 -13.20 -0.97 7.55
C TYR A 143 -12.23 0.15 7.17
N TRP A 144 -11.90 1.01 8.13
CA TRP A 144 -11.12 2.22 7.86
C TRP A 144 -10.09 2.52 8.95
N ASN A 145 -8.82 2.66 8.54
CA ASN A 145 -7.75 3.16 9.42
C ASN A 145 -7.83 4.70 9.50
N VAL A 146 -8.62 5.21 10.46
CA VAL A 146 -8.87 6.64 10.69
C VAL A 146 -7.55 7.43 10.72
N THR A 147 -6.65 7.08 11.64
CA THR A 147 -5.36 7.77 11.76
C THR A 147 -4.26 7.09 10.94
N GLY A 148 -4.33 5.77 10.78
CA GLY A 148 -3.17 4.94 10.42
C GLY A 148 -2.14 4.84 11.56
N ASN A 149 -1.04 4.14 11.30
CA ASN A 149 0.01 3.82 12.29
C ASN A 149 1.38 4.45 11.98
N ASP A 150 1.48 5.34 10.99
CA ASP A 150 2.77 5.89 10.54
C ASP A 150 3.18 7.21 11.21
N TRP A 151 2.37 7.71 12.14
CA TRP A 151 2.68 8.92 12.89
C TRP A 151 3.93 8.74 13.76
N PRO A 152 4.95 9.61 13.62
CA PRO A 152 6.17 9.57 14.41
C PRO A 152 6.03 10.28 15.77
N VAL A 153 4.81 10.67 16.14
CA VAL A 153 4.46 11.42 17.33
C VAL A 153 3.20 10.81 17.97
N PRO A 154 2.95 11.03 19.27
CA PRO A 154 1.69 10.62 19.90
C PRO A 154 0.49 11.43 19.38
N ILE A 155 -0.70 10.85 19.55
CA ILE A 155 -1.98 11.50 19.28
C ILE A 155 -2.78 11.51 20.57
N HIS A 156 -3.13 12.69 21.09
CA HIS A 156 -3.75 12.80 22.40
C HIS A 156 -5.22 12.39 22.40
N HIS A 157 -5.96 12.77 21.36
CA HIS A 157 -7.37 12.42 21.20
C HIS A 157 -7.68 12.15 19.74
N VAL A 158 -8.45 11.10 19.49
CA VAL A 158 -8.99 10.77 18.16
C VAL A 158 -10.49 10.59 18.25
N SER A 159 -11.20 11.21 17.32
CA SER A 159 -12.62 10.98 17.09
C SER A 159 -12.92 10.73 15.62
N ALA A 160 -13.92 9.90 15.36
CA ALA A 160 -14.42 9.66 14.01
C ALA A 160 -15.94 9.58 14.01
N ILE A 161 -16.56 10.20 13.02
CA ILE A 161 -17.99 10.10 12.76
C ILE A 161 -18.16 9.49 11.37
N VAL A 162 -18.79 8.32 11.30
CA VAL A 162 -19.11 7.64 10.05
C VAL A 162 -20.60 7.72 9.82
N SER A 163 -21.00 8.41 8.77
CA SER A 163 -22.40 8.57 8.36
C SER A 163 -22.68 7.74 7.10
N PHE A 164 -23.80 7.04 7.12
CA PHE A 164 -24.26 6.15 6.06
C PHE A 164 -25.58 6.66 5.46
N PRO A 165 -26.01 6.14 4.30
CA PRO A 165 -27.31 6.46 3.73
C PRO A 165 -28.45 6.15 4.71
N ALA A 166 -29.50 6.96 4.70
CA ALA A 166 -30.56 6.92 5.73
C ALA A 166 -31.30 5.57 5.85
N ASN A 167 -31.34 4.76 4.79
CA ASN A 167 -31.92 3.41 4.79
C ASN A 167 -31.12 2.41 5.65
N THR A 168 -29.91 2.76 6.09
CA THR A 168 -29.10 1.95 7.02
C THR A 168 -29.47 2.14 8.49
N ALA A 169 -30.31 3.14 8.80
CA ALA A 169 -30.60 3.52 10.17
C ALA A 169 -31.12 2.36 11.02
N GLY A 170 -30.50 2.16 12.20
CA GLY A 170 -30.93 1.15 13.17
C GLY A 170 -30.48 -0.28 12.84
N SER A 171 -29.65 -0.47 11.81
CA SER A 171 -29.21 -1.79 11.34
C SER A 171 -27.69 -2.02 11.46
N LEU A 172 -26.95 -0.95 11.78
CA LEU A 172 -25.49 -0.96 11.86
C LEU A 172 -25.02 -1.64 13.15
N ARG A 173 -23.86 -2.29 13.07
CA ARG A 173 -23.07 -2.71 14.23
C ARG A 173 -21.65 -2.22 14.03
N ALA A 174 -21.00 -1.79 15.09
CA ALA A 174 -19.69 -1.18 14.98
C ALA A 174 -18.76 -1.65 16.08
N GLN A 175 -17.47 -1.60 15.78
CA GLN A 175 -16.38 -1.81 16.71
C GLN A 175 -15.20 -0.93 16.30
N ALA A 176 -14.30 -0.69 17.24
CA ALA A 176 -13.07 0.05 17.00
C ALA A 176 -11.87 -0.68 17.61
N PHE A 177 -10.73 -0.54 16.95
CA PHE A 177 -9.45 -1.10 17.37
C PHE A 177 -8.44 0.02 17.57
N THR A 178 -7.58 -0.14 18.57
CA THR A 178 -6.54 0.83 18.89
C THR A 178 -5.16 0.16 19.03
N GLY A 179 -4.12 0.98 18.94
CA GLY A 179 -2.74 0.59 19.22
C GLY A 179 -1.86 0.54 17.98
N VAL A 180 -0.68 -0.05 18.13
CA VAL A 180 0.30 -0.18 17.04
C VAL A 180 -0.14 -1.22 16.00
N TYR A 181 0.55 -1.28 14.87
CA TYR A 181 0.28 -2.26 13.82
C TYR A 181 0.23 -3.70 14.38
N GLY A 182 -0.87 -4.41 14.10
CA GLY A 182 -1.11 -5.78 14.60
C GLY A 182 -1.72 -5.85 16.00
N SER A 183 -1.96 -4.73 16.67
CA SER A 183 -2.71 -4.66 17.93
C SER A 183 -4.17 -5.07 17.73
N SER A 184 -4.77 -5.64 18.77
CA SER A 184 -6.20 -5.94 18.88
C SER A 184 -6.82 -5.30 20.13
N ALA A 185 -6.18 -4.24 20.66
CA ALA A 185 -6.75 -3.46 21.75
C ALA A 185 -8.02 -2.72 21.30
N HIS A 186 -8.89 -2.42 22.26
CA HIS A 186 -10.21 -1.83 22.03
C HIS A 186 -10.42 -0.59 22.93
N ASP A 187 -9.37 0.21 23.11
CA ASP A 187 -9.40 1.41 23.97
C ASP A 187 -10.09 2.60 23.26
N ALA A 188 -11.31 2.35 22.77
CA ALA A 188 -12.16 3.30 22.07
C ALA A 188 -13.64 2.96 22.28
N THR A 189 -14.48 3.99 22.24
CA THR A 189 -15.94 3.88 22.23
C THR A 189 -16.45 3.72 20.81
N SER A 190 -17.63 3.09 20.68
CA SER A 190 -18.38 3.01 19.43
C SER A 190 -19.87 3.14 19.74
N GLU A 191 -20.48 4.21 19.26
CA GLU A 191 -21.88 4.55 19.54
C GLU A 191 -22.66 4.65 18.22
N VAL A 192 -23.62 3.75 18.04
CA VAL A 192 -24.48 3.73 16.85
C VAL A 192 -25.73 4.56 17.11
N ASN A 193 -25.91 5.61 16.31
CA ASN A 193 -27.01 6.57 16.38
C ASN A 193 -27.73 6.64 15.03
N GLY A 194 -28.73 5.78 14.81
CA GLY A 194 -29.45 5.73 13.55
C GLY A 194 -28.55 5.25 12.41
N ALA A 195 -28.29 6.12 11.43
CA ALA A 195 -27.41 5.86 10.28
C ALA A 195 -26.00 6.45 10.47
N GLU A 196 -25.67 6.87 11.69
CA GLU A 196 -24.37 7.42 12.04
C GLU A 196 -23.73 6.57 13.14
N VAL A 197 -22.40 6.46 13.10
CA VAL A 197 -21.60 5.82 14.14
C VAL A 197 -20.52 6.77 14.60
N ALA A 198 -20.51 7.08 15.90
CA ALA A 198 -19.50 7.90 16.54
C ALA A 198 -18.45 7.02 17.23
N PHE A 199 -17.19 7.36 17.07
CA PHE A 199 -16.05 6.69 17.68
C PHE A 199 -15.16 7.71 18.39
N ALA A 200 -14.61 7.34 19.54
CA ALA A 200 -13.62 8.15 20.22
C ALA A 200 -12.67 7.28 21.05
N THR A 201 -11.37 7.60 21.04
CA THR A 201 -10.37 6.93 21.88
C THR A 201 -10.60 7.24 23.36
N THR A 202 -10.44 6.25 24.24
CA THR A 202 -10.55 6.45 25.70
C THR A 202 -9.24 6.89 26.36
N SER A 203 -8.12 6.79 25.63
CA SER A 203 -6.79 7.20 26.06
C SER A 203 -5.98 7.70 24.86
N SER A 204 -4.89 8.42 25.12
CA SER A 204 -3.97 8.84 24.07
C SER A 204 -3.34 7.64 23.35
N LEU A 205 -3.08 7.82 22.06
CA LEU A 205 -2.37 6.87 21.23
C LEU A 205 -0.86 7.17 21.28
N PRO A 206 -0.01 6.17 21.53
CA PRO A 206 1.43 6.36 21.51
C PRO A 206 1.93 6.65 20.08
N MET A 207 3.21 6.96 19.94
CA MET A 207 3.89 6.94 18.64
C MET A 207 3.61 5.61 17.93
N ARG A 208 3.31 5.67 16.62
CA ARG A 208 2.84 4.52 15.81
C ARG A 208 1.50 3.90 16.22
N GLY A 209 0.83 4.44 17.23
CA GLY A 209 -0.53 4.07 17.61
C GLY A 209 -1.54 4.61 16.60
N GLY A 210 -2.62 3.86 16.37
CA GLY A 210 -3.69 4.26 15.48
C GLY A 210 -5.07 3.87 16.00
N LEU A 211 -6.09 4.50 15.43
CA LEU A 211 -7.50 4.12 15.54
C LEU A 211 -7.94 3.53 14.21
N THR A 212 -8.60 2.37 14.28
CA THR A 212 -9.25 1.73 13.15
C THR A 212 -10.71 1.48 13.50
N VAL A 213 -11.61 1.83 12.60
CA VAL A 213 -13.06 1.63 12.78
C VAL A 213 -13.54 0.55 11.82
N ASP A 214 -14.51 -0.23 12.30
CA ASP A 214 -15.12 -1.31 11.55
C ASP A 214 -16.63 -1.26 11.76
N VAL A 215 -17.36 -1.06 10.67
CA VAL A 215 -18.82 -1.00 10.66
C VAL A 215 -19.39 -2.11 9.79
N PHE A 216 -20.15 -2.98 10.43
CA PHE A 216 -20.97 -3.98 9.78
C PHE A 216 -22.29 -3.36 9.30
N ILE A 217 -22.62 -3.62 8.04
CA ILE A 217 -23.83 -3.13 7.37
C ILE A 217 -24.57 -4.34 6.80
N PRO A 218 -25.86 -4.55 7.12
CA PRO A 218 -26.63 -5.63 6.50
C PRO A 218 -26.69 -5.50 4.98
N GLN A 219 -26.66 -6.64 4.31
CA GLN A 219 -26.63 -6.70 2.86
C GLN A 219 -27.86 -6.04 2.22
N GLY A 220 -27.67 -5.43 1.05
CA GLY A 220 -28.75 -4.86 0.24
C GLY A 220 -29.14 -3.43 0.62
N LEU A 221 -28.45 -2.83 1.59
CA LEU A 221 -28.63 -1.43 1.96
C LEU A 221 -27.72 -0.49 1.14
N LEU A 222 -26.58 -0.98 0.69
CA LEU A 222 -25.69 -0.30 -0.25
C LEU A 222 -25.74 -0.96 -1.64
N SER A 223 -25.38 -0.18 -2.64
CA SER A 223 -25.35 -0.58 -4.05
C SER A 223 -23.94 -0.95 -4.46
N GLN A 224 -23.68 -2.26 -4.55
CA GLN A 224 -22.37 -2.76 -4.98
C GLN A 224 -22.00 -2.26 -6.39
N PRO A 225 -20.75 -1.80 -6.62
CA PRO A 225 -20.27 -1.48 -7.96
C PRO A 225 -20.39 -2.66 -8.92
N GLY A 226 -20.70 -2.36 -10.18
CA GLY A 226 -20.89 -3.37 -11.23
C GLY A 226 -19.69 -4.29 -11.40
N ALA A 227 -19.95 -5.53 -11.85
CA ALA A 227 -18.93 -6.57 -11.97
C ALA A 227 -17.73 -6.15 -12.84
N LEU A 228 -17.98 -5.45 -13.95
CA LEU A 228 -16.92 -4.95 -14.83
C LEU A 228 -16.04 -3.90 -14.15
N THR A 229 -16.63 -2.99 -13.37
CA THR A 229 -15.90 -1.98 -12.59
C THR A 229 -14.99 -2.65 -11.57
N ARG A 230 -15.52 -3.61 -10.81
CA ARG A 230 -14.75 -4.39 -9.82
C ARG A 230 -13.64 -5.20 -10.47
N PHE A 231 -13.90 -5.79 -11.64
CA PHE A 231 -12.87 -6.52 -12.40
C PHE A 231 -11.73 -5.58 -12.86
N GLY A 232 -12.06 -4.38 -13.35
CA GLY A 232 -11.07 -3.37 -13.71
C GLY A 232 -10.22 -2.93 -12.51
N TRP A 233 -10.86 -2.68 -11.37
CA TRP A 233 -10.18 -2.37 -10.12
C TRP A 233 -9.25 -3.50 -9.69
N PHE A 234 -9.74 -4.75 -9.72
CA PHE A 234 -8.94 -5.94 -9.40
C PHE A 234 -7.67 -6.04 -10.27
N LEU A 235 -7.79 -5.87 -11.59
CA LEU A 235 -6.64 -5.90 -12.49
C LEU A 235 -5.64 -4.76 -12.21
N SER A 236 -6.14 -3.55 -11.90
CA SER A 236 -5.28 -2.43 -11.55
C SER A 236 -4.51 -2.64 -10.24
N SER A 237 -5.14 -3.31 -9.27
CA SER A 237 -4.55 -3.64 -7.96
C SER A 237 -3.60 -4.83 -8.01
N ASN A 238 -3.73 -5.70 -9.02
CA ASN A 238 -3.02 -6.97 -9.11
C ASN A 238 -2.32 -7.12 -10.48
N PRO A 239 -1.35 -6.25 -10.83
CA PRO A 239 -0.68 -6.29 -12.13
C PRO A 239 0.08 -7.61 -12.37
N VAL A 240 0.41 -8.34 -11.30
CA VAL A 240 1.03 -9.68 -11.37
C VAL A 240 0.19 -10.68 -12.16
N VAL A 241 -1.13 -10.48 -12.26
CA VAL A 241 -2.03 -11.32 -13.08
C VAL A 241 -1.65 -11.29 -14.57
N PHE A 242 -0.96 -10.24 -15.03
CA PHE A 242 -0.49 -10.14 -16.41
C PHE A 242 0.81 -10.90 -16.68
N LEU A 243 1.51 -11.38 -15.64
CA LEU A 243 2.81 -12.04 -15.79
C LEU A 243 2.75 -13.23 -16.78
N PRO A 244 1.78 -14.18 -16.72
CA PRO A 244 1.72 -15.28 -17.68
C PRO A 244 1.56 -14.82 -19.13
N PHE A 245 0.82 -13.73 -19.38
CA PHE A 245 0.63 -13.19 -20.73
C PHE A 245 1.88 -12.48 -21.25
N VAL A 246 2.57 -11.73 -20.38
CA VAL A 246 3.87 -11.13 -20.71
C VAL A 246 4.89 -12.23 -21.00
N THR A 247 4.97 -13.25 -20.14
CA THR A 247 5.83 -14.41 -20.35
C THR A 247 5.51 -15.11 -21.66
N LEU A 248 4.23 -15.37 -21.95
CA LEU A 248 3.81 -15.97 -23.21
C LEU A 248 4.24 -15.12 -24.41
N GLY A 249 4.03 -13.80 -24.37
CA GLY A 249 4.43 -12.88 -25.44
C GLY A 249 5.94 -12.89 -25.66
N VAL A 250 6.73 -12.82 -24.60
CA VAL A 250 8.20 -12.87 -24.68
C VAL A 250 8.66 -14.23 -25.22
N MET A 251 8.14 -15.34 -24.68
CA MET A 251 8.49 -16.69 -25.13
C MET A 251 8.09 -16.91 -26.59
N TYR A 252 6.93 -16.40 -27.01
CA TYR A 252 6.49 -16.47 -28.40
C TYR A 252 7.43 -15.70 -29.33
N LEU A 253 7.88 -14.50 -28.94
CA LEU A 253 8.85 -13.72 -29.73
C LEU A 253 10.21 -14.41 -29.82
N LEU A 254 10.71 -14.95 -28.70
CA LEU A 254 11.95 -15.72 -28.69
C LEU A 254 11.85 -16.98 -29.55
N TRP A 255 10.76 -17.72 -29.43
CA TRP A 255 10.49 -18.87 -30.29
C TRP A 255 10.45 -18.45 -31.75
N ARG A 256 9.75 -17.37 -32.10
CA ARG A 256 9.66 -16.88 -33.47
C ARG A 256 11.02 -16.48 -34.05
N TRP A 257 11.89 -15.86 -33.26
CA TRP A 257 13.18 -15.34 -33.73
C TRP A 257 14.31 -16.36 -33.72
N LYS A 258 14.33 -17.28 -32.75
CA LYS A 258 15.46 -18.19 -32.53
C LYS A 258 15.06 -19.66 -32.35
N GLY A 259 13.79 -19.93 -32.06
CA GLY A 259 13.27 -21.28 -31.85
C GLY A 259 12.54 -21.89 -33.06
N ARG A 260 12.38 -21.14 -34.16
CA ARG A 260 11.89 -21.71 -35.42
C ARG A 260 13.08 -22.31 -36.15
N ASP A 261 12.98 -23.60 -36.43
CA ASP A 261 13.92 -24.24 -37.33
C ASP A 261 13.91 -23.51 -38.68
N PRO A 262 15.09 -23.33 -39.32
CA PRO A 262 15.16 -22.77 -40.65
C PRO A 262 14.25 -23.60 -41.56
N ASP A 263 13.35 -22.94 -42.29
CA ASP A 263 12.57 -23.63 -43.31
C ASP A 263 13.56 -24.13 -44.38
N PRO A 264 13.72 -25.45 -44.57
CA PRO A 264 14.66 -25.97 -45.55
C PRO A 264 14.25 -25.62 -46.98
N GLY A 265 13.07 -25.01 -47.21
CA GLY A 265 12.58 -24.57 -48.51
C GLY A 265 12.21 -25.74 -49.43
N VAL A 266 12.28 -26.97 -48.91
CA VAL A 266 11.98 -28.21 -49.60
C VAL A 266 11.15 -29.08 -48.67
N SER A 267 10.21 -29.84 -49.25
CA SER A 267 9.56 -30.90 -48.50
C SER A 267 10.60 -31.97 -48.21
N VAL A 268 10.99 -32.13 -46.94
CA VAL A 268 11.90 -33.19 -46.51
C VAL A 268 11.11 -34.49 -46.54
N ALA A 269 11.17 -35.20 -47.67
CA ALA A 269 10.59 -36.53 -47.78
C ALA A 269 11.36 -37.48 -46.83
N PRO A 270 10.68 -38.33 -46.04
CA PRO A 270 11.35 -39.38 -45.29
C PRO A 270 12.17 -40.23 -46.25
N GLN A 271 13.49 -40.25 -46.08
CA GLN A 271 14.37 -41.19 -46.77
C GLN A 271 14.42 -42.46 -45.95
N TYR A 272 13.85 -43.53 -46.49
CA TYR A 272 13.83 -44.84 -45.85
C TYR A 272 15.09 -45.66 -46.18
N GLU A 273 15.80 -45.28 -47.23
CA GLU A 273 17.06 -45.90 -47.68
C GLU A 273 18.25 -45.03 -47.27
N PRO A 274 19.41 -45.64 -46.95
CA PRO A 274 20.62 -44.89 -46.68
C PRO A 274 21.14 -44.16 -47.93
N PRO A 275 22.01 -43.13 -47.77
CA PRO A 275 22.66 -42.48 -48.90
C PRO A 275 23.42 -43.49 -49.77
N LYS A 276 23.54 -43.20 -51.08
CA LYS A 276 24.29 -44.07 -52.01
C LYS A 276 25.71 -44.33 -51.50
N ASP A 277 26.14 -45.57 -51.65
CA ASP A 277 27.46 -46.08 -51.26
C ASP A 277 27.72 -46.09 -49.74
N ILE A 278 26.66 -46.03 -48.93
CA ILE A 278 26.71 -46.19 -47.46
C ILE A 278 25.70 -47.26 -47.05
N SER A 279 26.12 -48.27 -46.30
CA SER A 279 25.22 -49.29 -45.75
C SER A 279 24.38 -48.76 -44.58
N PRO A 280 23.23 -49.37 -44.26
CA PRO A 280 22.43 -48.98 -43.09
C PRO A 280 23.24 -48.98 -41.78
N ALA A 281 24.17 -49.93 -41.62
CA ALA A 281 25.09 -50.00 -40.48
C ALA A 281 26.01 -48.78 -40.38
N GLU A 282 26.58 -48.36 -41.51
CA GLU A 282 27.48 -47.20 -41.58
C GLU A 282 26.71 -45.90 -41.37
N ALA A 283 25.52 -45.78 -41.97
CA ALA A 283 24.66 -44.61 -41.80
C ALA A 283 24.21 -44.44 -40.34
N GLY A 284 23.76 -45.53 -39.69
CA GLY A 284 23.38 -45.51 -38.27
C GLY A 284 24.55 -45.18 -37.34
N THR A 285 25.73 -45.76 -37.61
CA THR A 285 26.94 -45.48 -36.84
C THR A 285 27.40 -44.03 -36.99
N LEU A 286 27.29 -43.43 -38.19
CA LEU A 286 27.62 -42.02 -38.42
C LEU A 286 26.65 -41.05 -37.75
N LEU A 287 25.40 -41.46 -37.51
CA LEU A 287 24.38 -40.63 -36.86
C LEU A 287 24.56 -40.60 -35.33
N ASP A 288 24.79 -41.77 -34.74
CA ASP A 288 24.80 -41.99 -33.29
C ASP A 288 26.22 -42.14 -32.71
N ASP A 289 27.27 -42.00 -33.53
CA ASP A 289 28.69 -42.25 -33.23
C ASP A 289 28.97 -43.63 -32.57
N THR A 290 28.02 -44.56 -32.66
CA THR A 290 28.03 -45.86 -31.98
C THR A 290 27.26 -46.90 -32.79
N THR A 291 27.79 -48.12 -32.89
CA THR A 291 27.14 -49.21 -33.64
C THR A 291 26.19 -49.99 -32.75
N HIS A 292 24.92 -50.04 -33.13
CA HIS A 292 23.91 -50.84 -32.45
C HIS A 292 23.65 -52.16 -33.19
N PRO A 293 23.21 -53.23 -32.49
CA PRO A 293 22.84 -54.49 -33.14
C PRO A 293 21.77 -54.33 -34.25
N ARG A 294 20.86 -53.35 -34.09
CA ARG A 294 19.82 -53.04 -35.09
C ARG A 294 20.41 -52.54 -36.42
N ASP A 295 21.52 -51.81 -36.36
CA ASP A 295 22.19 -51.23 -37.53
C ASP A 295 22.89 -52.34 -38.34
N ILE A 296 23.36 -53.39 -37.66
CA ILE A 296 23.92 -54.59 -38.29
C ILE A 296 22.82 -55.41 -38.96
N THR A 297 21.68 -55.60 -38.26
CA THR A 297 20.58 -56.38 -38.81
C THR A 297 19.90 -55.70 -40.00
N SER A 298 19.85 -54.36 -40.04
CA SER A 298 19.29 -53.64 -41.18
C SER A 298 20.11 -53.84 -42.45
N THR A 299 21.45 -53.92 -42.36
CA THR A 299 22.31 -54.25 -43.52
C THR A 299 22.09 -55.66 -44.08
N ILE A 300 21.51 -56.58 -43.31
CA ILE A 300 21.22 -57.95 -43.78
C ILE A 300 19.92 -57.99 -44.61
N VAL A 301 19.01 -57.04 -44.40
CA VAL A 301 17.66 -57.01 -44.99
C VAL A 301 17.49 -55.86 -46.00
N ASP A 302 18.58 -55.14 -46.29
CA ASP A 302 18.67 -54.01 -47.23
C ASP A 302 18.53 -54.45 -48.71
#